data_AF-A0A7W6FZW3-F1
#
_entry.id   AF-A0A7W6FZW3-F1
#
_cell.length_a   1.000
_cell.length_b   1.000
_cell.length_c   1.000
_cell.angle_alpha   90.00
_cell.angle_beta   90.00
_cell.angle_gamma   90.00
#
_symmetry.space_group_name_H-M   'P 1'
#
loop_
_entity.id
_entity.type
_entity.pdbx_description
1 polymer ?
#
loop_
_entity_poly.entity_id
_entity_poly.type
_entity_poly.pdbx_seq_one_letter_code
_entity_poly.pdbx_strand_id
1 'polypeptide(L)'
;MTGPTPAASDTPPIAHALSKRGIHYGWVIVAVTFLTMMVGASAVGAPGVLIGPLQKEFGWDVADISAAFAIRFLLFGAVGPFAAAFITRFGVKRVSIFALALIAAGVVGSFTMTTLTELFLLWGVVVGLGTGFTAMVLGATVATRWFVAKRGLVIGLLSASVATGQVIFLPAFATLSEAWGWRIALSLLLALLGLSAVVVLLLMRDRPADIGLLPYGATEAPAPETLAPSLAKTLVAPLRVLRVAAKSGTFWILFGTFFICGATTTGLVQTHLVAICGDFGIAPVMAAGMLAAIGAFNFIGTIGSGWLSDRFDSRWLLFWYYALRGLSLLYLPYTDFGFYELTIFTVFYGLDWLATVPPTVKLAAEKFGPDATIVFGWIFFGHQIGAALAAWGAGLTRSLYATYLPAFYIAGLICLIAAIAVFAIQKTNLIQKPKMA
;
A
#
# COMPACT_ATOMS: atom_id res chain seq x y z
N MET A 1 48.17 -3.79 6.23
CA MET A 1 47.76 -2.38 6.23
C MET A 1 46.33 -2.31 6.74
N THR A 2 46.18 -2.05 8.03
CA THR A 2 44.90 -1.86 8.72
C THR A 2 44.33 -0.52 8.28
N GLY A 3 43.21 -0.54 7.54
CA GLY A 3 42.47 0.68 7.19
C GLY A 3 42.03 1.43 8.46
N PRO A 4 41.78 2.74 8.39
CA PRO A 4 41.40 3.53 9.55
C PRO A 4 40.12 2.96 10.16
N THR A 5 40.19 2.63 11.45
CA THR A 5 39.03 2.37 12.29
C THR A 5 38.15 3.63 12.24
N PRO A 6 36.83 3.54 11.97
CA PRO A 6 35.97 4.71 12.01
C PRO A 6 36.10 5.34 13.41
N ALA A 7 36.41 6.64 13.46
CA ALA A 7 36.49 7.35 14.72
C ALA A 7 35.17 7.18 15.48
N ALA A 8 35.23 6.87 16.78
CA ALA A 8 34.07 6.72 17.66
C ALA A 8 33.21 8.02 17.78
N SER A 9 33.56 9.10 17.07
CA SER A 9 32.94 10.42 17.13
C SER A 9 31.63 10.57 16.35
N ASP A 10 31.33 9.68 15.41
CA ASP A 10 30.21 9.89 14.46
C ASP A 10 28.96 9.07 14.79
N THR A 11 29.02 8.20 15.80
CA THR A 11 27.88 7.40 16.24
C THR A 11 26.94 8.24 17.11
N PRO A 12 25.63 8.38 16.78
CA PRO A 12 24.69 9.18 17.56
C PRO A 12 24.62 8.73 19.03
N PRO A 13 24.41 9.66 19.99
CA PRO A 13 24.32 9.32 21.42
C PRO A 13 23.31 8.21 21.73
N ILE A 14 22.17 8.21 21.02
CA ILE A 14 21.14 7.18 21.15
C ILE A 14 21.61 5.80 20.65
N ALA A 15 22.42 5.73 19.58
CA ALA A 15 22.97 4.48 19.08
C ALA A 15 23.99 3.89 20.07
N HIS A 16 24.81 4.75 20.69
CA HIS A 16 25.72 4.34 21.75
C HIS A 16 24.98 3.86 23.01
N ALA A 17 23.93 4.58 23.44
CA ALA A 17 23.12 4.19 24.59
C ALA A 17 22.37 2.85 24.37
N LEU A 18 21.87 2.61 23.16
CA LEU A 18 21.22 1.34 22.79
C LEU A 18 22.23 0.19 22.71
N SER A 19 23.43 0.44 22.18
CA SER A 19 24.52 -0.54 22.14
C SER A 19 24.91 -1.03 23.54
N LYS A 20 24.98 -0.14 24.54
CA LYS A 20 25.20 -0.51 25.95
C LYS A 20 24.13 -1.46 26.52
N ARG A 21 22.94 -1.47 25.92
CA ARG A 21 21.82 -2.38 26.27
C ARG A 21 21.71 -3.58 25.34
N GLY A 22 22.67 -3.79 24.44
CA GLY A 22 22.64 -4.88 23.45
C GLY A 22 21.60 -4.70 22.33
N ILE A 23 21.05 -3.50 22.16
CA ILE A 23 20.01 -3.21 21.15
C ILE A 23 20.65 -2.55 19.93
N HIS A 24 20.43 -3.13 18.75
CA HIS A 24 20.93 -2.58 17.50
C HIS A 24 20.08 -1.39 17.01
N TYR A 25 20.74 -0.32 16.54
CA TYR A 25 20.06 0.90 16.08
C TYR A 25 19.10 0.68 14.91
N GLY A 26 19.29 -0.38 14.13
CA GLY A 26 18.35 -0.79 13.08
C GLY A 26 16.90 -0.91 13.56
N TRP A 27 16.65 -1.28 14.81
CA TRP A 27 15.29 -1.34 15.36
C TRP A 27 14.64 0.04 15.53
N VAL A 28 15.43 1.09 15.78
CA VAL A 28 14.95 2.48 15.74
C VAL A 28 14.52 2.83 14.32
N ILE A 29 15.34 2.47 13.33
CA ILE A 29 15.01 2.72 11.91
C ILE A 29 13.73 1.98 11.51
N VAL A 30 13.51 0.76 11.99
CA VAL A 30 12.23 0.03 11.79
C VAL A 30 11.07 0.81 12.39
N ALA A 31 11.16 1.28 13.63
CA ALA A 31 10.08 2.04 14.28
C ALA A 31 9.76 3.36 13.54
N VAL A 32 10.78 4.11 13.13
CA VAL A 32 10.64 5.35 12.35
C VAL A 32 9.97 5.07 10.99
N THR A 33 10.39 4.00 10.32
CA THR A 33 9.85 3.59 9.02
C THR A 33 8.41 3.12 9.15
N PHE A 34 8.11 2.33 10.19
CA PHE A 34 6.75 1.90 10.52
C PHE A 34 5.83 3.10 10.71
N LEU A 35 6.23 4.09 11.53
CA LEU A 35 5.46 5.31 11.75
C LEU A 35 5.22 6.06 10.42
N THR A 36 6.26 6.22 9.60
CA THR A 36 6.17 6.92 8.32
C THR A 36 5.18 6.24 7.37
N MET A 37 5.26 4.91 7.24
CA MET A 37 4.37 4.12 6.41
C MET A 37 2.94 4.10 6.95
N MET A 38 2.78 4.03 8.28
CA MET A 38 1.49 4.10 8.97
C MET A 38 0.77 5.41 8.67
N VAL A 39 1.45 6.55 8.82
CA VAL A 39 0.87 7.88 8.55
C VAL A 39 0.59 8.07 7.05
N GLY A 40 1.48 7.58 6.18
CA GLY A 40 1.22 7.56 4.73
C GLY A 40 -0.05 6.76 4.39
N ALA A 41 -0.26 5.61 5.03
CA ALA A 41 -1.47 4.81 4.87
C ALA A 41 -2.73 5.54 5.36
N SER A 42 -2.67 6.26 6.48
CA SER A 42 -3.78 7.09 6.96
C SER A 42 -4.24 8.11 5.91
N ALA A 43 -3.30 8.79 5.25
CA ALA A 43 -3.62 9.69 4.13
C ALA A 43 -4.26 8.96 2.94
N VAL A 44 -3.87 7.71 2.69
CA VAL A 44 -4.46 6.88 1.64
C VAL A 44 -5.91 6.48 1.94
N GLY A 45 -6.28 6.31 3.21
CA GLY A 45 -7.62 5.89 3.63
C GLY A 45 -8.61 7.05 3.83
N ALA A 46 -8.13 8.26 4.14
CA ALA A 46 -8.97 9.43 4.40
C ALA A 46 -10.08 9.70 3.36
N PRO A 47 -9.86 9.51 2.04
CA PRO A 47 -10.91 9.67 1.02
C PRO A 47 -12.24 8.98 1.33
N GLY A 48 -12.22 7.75 1.85
CA GLY A 48 -13.46 6.98 2.11
C GLY A 48 -14.36 7.63 3.17
N VAL A 49 -13.82 8.51 4.01
CA VAL A 49 -14.56 9.27 5.02
C VAL A 49 -14.89 10.68 4.53
N LEU A 50 -14.15 11.21 3.56
CA LEU A 50 -14.30 12.60 3.07
C LEU A 50 -15.41 12.79 2.04
N ILE A 51 -15.82 11.74 1.30
CA ILE A 51 -16.81 11.88 0.22
C ILE A 51 -18.11 12.53 0.71
N GLY A 52 -18.73 11.99 1.76
CA GLY A 52 -19.99 12.50 2.31
C GLY A 52 -19.89 13.96 2.80
N PRO A 53 -18.92 14.32 3.65
CA PRO A 53 -18.71 15.69 4.08
C PRO A 53 -18.47 16.70 2.95
N LEU A 54 -17.65 16.33 1.94
CA LEU A 54 -17.38 17.21 0.80
C LEU A 54 -18.62 17.41 -0.07
N GLN A 55 -19.39 16.34 -0.29
CA GLN A 55 -20.68 16.43 -0.98
C GLN A 55 -21.64 17.35 -0.23
N LYS A 56 -21.76 17.19 1.10
CA LYS A 56 -22.66 17.99 1.94
C LYS A 56 -22.31 19.47 1.95
N GLU A 57 -21.02 19.82 1.97
CA GLU A 57 -20.58 21.20 2.04
C GLU A 57 -20.62 21.92 0.68
N PHE A 58 -20.13 21.28 -0.38
CA PHE A 58 -19.95 21.94 -1.68
C PHE A 58 -21.01 21.57 -2.72
N GLY A 59 -21.86 20.57 -2.44
CA GLY A 59 -22.86 20.08 -3.39
C GLY A 59 -22.25 19.38 -4.62
N TRP A 60 -20.96 19.00 -4.56
CA TRP A 60 -20.29 18.32 -5.66
C TRP A 60 -20.83 16.91 -5.87
N ASP A 61 -20.74 16.46 -7.12
CA ASP A 61 -21.11 15.11 -7.45
C ASP A 61 -20.10 14.09 -6.89
N VAL A 62 -20.59 12.93 -6.46
CA VAL A 62 -19.75 11.84 -5.93
C VAL A 62 -18.78 11.36 -7.00
N ALA A 63 -19.20 11.31 -8.28
CA ALA A 63 -18.33 10.97 -9.39
C ALA A 63 -17.12 11.92 -9.50
N ASP A 64 -17.31 13.22 -9.32
CA ASP A 64 -16.24 14.22 -9.41
C ASP A 64 -15.25 14.11 -8.25
N ILE A 65 -15.77 13.95 -7.02
CA ILE A 65 -14.93 13.72 -5.83
C ILE A 65 -14.12 12.42 -6.01
N SER A 66 -14.78 11.37 -6.48
CA SER A 66 -14.15 10.06 -6.70
C SER A 66 -13.14 10.09 -7.83
N ALA A 67 -13.34 10.90 -8.88
CA ALA A 67 -12.39 11.11 -9.95
C ALA A 67 -11.08 11.73 -9.44
N ALA A 68 -11.15 12.70 -8.51
CA ALA A 68 -9.96 13.25 -7.88
C ALA A 68 -9.17 12.17 -7.11
N PHE A 69 -9.87 11.34 -6.34
CA PHE A 69 -9.24 10.22 -5.63
C PHE A 69 -8.78 9.09 -6.55
N ALA A 70 -9.38 8.92 -7.73
CA ALA A 70 -8.91 8.00 -8.75
C ALA A 70 -7.54 8.42 -9.31
N ILE A 71 -7.34 9.71 -9.59
CA ILE A 71 -6.04 10.24 -10.04
C ILE A 71 -4.95 9.97 -8.99
N ARG A 72 -5.29 10.08 -7.70
CA ARG A 72 -4.40 9.75 -6.60
C ARG A 72 -3.90 8.31 -6.69
N PHE A 73 -4.78 7.34 -6.94
CA PHE A 73 -4.38 5.94 -7.08
C PHE A 73 -3.43 5.75 -8.27
N LEU A 74 -3.72 6.36 -9.41
CA LEU A 74 -2.85 6.29 -10.59
C LEU A 74 -1.43 6.78 -10.28
N LEU A 75 -1.31 7.95 -9.64
CA LEU A 75 0.00 8.53 -9.31
C LEU A 75 0.71 7.75 -8.19
N PHE A 76 -0.03 7.28 -7.18
CA PHE A 76 0.50 6.40 -6.15
C PHE A 76 1.12 5.12 -6.74
N GLY A 77 0.43 4.48 -7.68
CA GLY A 77 0.94 3.28 -8.37
C GLY A 77 2.09 3.58 -9.33
N ALA A 78 1.98 4.67 -10.09
CA ALA A 78 2.98 5.05 -11.09
C ALA A 78 4.33 5.38 -10.45
N VAL A 79 4.35 5.95 -9.25
CA VAL A 79 5.59 6.27 -8.51
C VAL A 79 6.30 4.99 -8.02
N GLY A 80 5.57 3.90 -7.76
CA GLY A 80 6.09 2.67 -7.16
C GLY A 80 7.36 2.11 -7.83
N PRO A 81 7.35 1.80 -9.15
CA PRO A 81 8.53 1.30 -9.87
C PRO A 81 9.75 2.23 -9.84
N PHE A 82 9.55 3.54 -9.62
CA PHE A 82 10.61 4.54 -9.63
C PHE A 82 11.07 4.94 -8.23
N ALA A 83 10.26 4.71 -7.19
CA ALA A 83 10.58 5.11 -5.82
C ALA A 83 11.95 4.58 -5.34
N ALA A 84 12.30 3.36 -5.72
CA ALA A 84 13.60 2.76 -5.41
C ALA A 84 14.78 3.55 -6.01
N ALA A 85 14.60 4.12 -7.22
CA ALA A 85 15.60 4.95 -7.87
C ALA A 85 15.87 6.23 -7.07
N PHE A 86 14.79 6.89 -6.61
CA PHE A 86 14.89 8.08 -5.78
C PHE A 86 15.54 7.79 -4.43
N ILE A 87 15.16 6.70 -3.75
CA ILE A 87 15.73 6.31 -2.46
C ILE A 87 17.22 5.93 -2.59
N THR A 88 17.60 5.31 -3.70
CA THR A 88 19.00 4.98 -3.99
C THR A 88 19.84 6.24 -4.21
N ARG A 89 19.29 7.23 -4.94
CA ARG A 89 20.00 8.46 -5.29
C ARG A 89 20.06 9.49 -4.17
N PHE A 90 18.93 9.72 -3.50
CA PHE A 90 18.75 10.82 -2.55
C PHE A 90 18.74 10.36 -1.09
N GLY A 91 18.70 9.05 -0.84
CA GLY A 91 18.59 8.49 0.51
C GLY A 91 17.15 8.30 0.97
N VAL A 92 16.96 7.38 1.92
CA VAL A 92 15.71 7.12 2.63
C VAL A 92 15.25 8.39 3.36
N LYS A 93 16.13 9.06 4.11
CA LYS A 93 15.77 10.22 4.94
C LYS A 93 15.16 11.35 4.13
N ARG A 94 15.85 11.78 3.07
CA ARG A 94 15.41 12.93 2.25
C ARG A 94 14.13 12.62 1.48
N VAL A 95 14.01 11.41 0.94
CA VAL A 95 12.81 10.98 0.22
C VAL A 95 11.61 10.88 1.17
N SER A 96 11.77 10.34 2.38
CA SER A 96 10.69 10.29 3.38
C SER A 96 10.21 11.69 3.78
N ILE A 97 11.13 12.65 4.04
CA ILE A 97 10.74 14.03 4.36
C ILE A 97 10.04 14.71 3.20
N PHE A 98 10.54 14.55 1.98
CA PHE A 98 9.90 15.09 0.78
C PHE A 98 8.48 14.55 0.61
N ALA A 99 8.29 13.25 0.81
CA ALA A 99 7.00 12.60 0.71
C ALA A 99 6.01 13.11 1.78
N LEU A 100 6.45 13.17 3.04
CA LEU A 100 5.64 13.70 4.14
C LEU A 100 5.27 15.17 3.93
N ALA A 101 6.20 15.98 3.42
CA ALA A 101 5.97 17.39 3.12
C ALA A 101 4.97 17.58 1.97
N LEU A 102 5.04 16.76 0.91
CA LEU A 102 4.03 16.77 -0.16
C LEU A 102 2.65 16.45 0.38
N ILE A 103 2.51 15.37 1.15
CA ILE A 103 1.20 15.00 1.74
C ILE A 103 0.69 16.12 2.65
N ALA A 104 1.55 16.66 3.52
CA ALA A 104 1.19 17.77 4.40
C ALA A 104 0.77 19.02 3.63
N ALA A 105 1.45 19.36 2.52
CA ALA A 105 1.08 20.50 1.68
C ALA A 105 -0.32 20.32 1.05
N GLY A 106 -0.64 19.10 0.58
CA GLY A 106 -1.98 18.77 0.10
C GLY A 106 -3.05 18.91 1.19
N VAL A 107 -2.76 18.42 2.40
CA VAL A 107 -3.67 18.53 3.55
C VAL A 107 -3.84 19.98 4.01
N VAL A 108 -2.76 20.76 4.10
CA VAL A 108 -2.80 22.19 4.48
C VAL A 108 -3.61 23.00 3.46
N GLY A 109 -3.35 22.80 2.17
CA GLY A 109 -4.13 23.47 1.12
C GLY A 109 -5.62 23.11 1.16
N SER A 110 -5.96 21.94 1.71
CA SER A 110 -7.35 21.50 1.82
C SER A 110 -8.17 22.31 2.83
N PHE A 111 -7.54 23.01 3.78
CA PHE A 111 -8.28 23.84 4.75
C PHE A 111 -9.03 25.00 4.10
N THR A 112 -8.47 25.55 3.01
CA THR A 112 -9.06 26.66 2.25
C THR A 112 -9.65 26.21 0.92
N MET A 113 -9.78 24.90 0.70
CA MET A 113 -10.33 24.34 -0.54
C MET A 113 -11.81 24.70 -0.68
N THR A 114 -12.17 25.18 -1.87
CA THR A 114 -13.52 25.61 -2.24
C THR A 114 -13.94 25.15 -3.65
N THR A 115 -13.02 24.60 -4.44
CA THR A 115 -13.28 24.16 -5.83
C THR A 115 -12.86 22.71 -6.10
N LEU A 116 -13.50 22.08 -7.08
CA LEU A 116 -13.11 20.73 -7.53
C LEU A 116 -11.67 20.72 -8.06
N THR A 117 -11.24 21.74 -8.79
CA THR A 117 -9.87 21.84 -9.32
C THR A 117 -8.83 21.76 -8.20
N GLU A 118 -9.09 22.40 -7.07
CA GLU A 118 -8.23 22.28 -5.88
C GLU A 118 -8.24 20.87 -5.31
N LEU A 119 -9.40 20.18 -5.27
CA LEU A 119 -9.47 18.78 -4.85
C LEU A 119 -8.62 17.86 -5.76
N PHE A 120 -8.74 18.01 -7.09
CA PHE A 120 -7.93 17.27 -8.07
C PHE A 120 -6.44 17.53 -7.88
N LEU A 121 -6.04 18.78 -7.68
CA LEU A 121 -4.64 19.15 -7.48
C LEU A 121 -4.10 18.62 -6.14
N LEU A 122 -4.79 18.91 -5.04
CA LEU A 122 -4.32 18.62 -3.69
C LEU A 122 -4.39 17.12 -3.38
N TRP A 123 -5.54 16.50 -3.58
CA TRP A 123 -5.75 15.09 -3.23
C TRP A 123 -5.41 14.13 -4.36
N GLY A 124 -5.68 14.50 -5.61
CA GLY A 124 -5.31 13.71 -6.77
C GLY A 124 -3.81 13.73 -7.02
N VAL A 125 -3.24 14.91 -7.25
CA VAL A 125 -1.84 15.04 -7.67
C VAL A 125 -0.87 15.07 -6.49
N VAL A 126 -0.99 16.04 -5.60
CA VAL A 126 0.00 16.32 -4.55
C VAL A 126 0.08 15.18 -3.54
N VAL A 127 -1.05 14.78 -2.94
CA VAL A 127 -1.12 13.63 -2.03
C VAL A 127 -0.80 12.31 -2.75
N GLY A 128 -1.27 12.13 -3.99
CA GLY A 128 -1.00 10.92 -4.79
C GLY A 128 0.49 10.68 -4.99
N LEU A 129 1.22 11.70 -5.45
CA LEU A 129 2.68 11.63 -5.58
C LEU A 129 3.37 11.40 -4.24
N GLY A 130 2.96 12.13 -3.19
CA GLY A 130 3.55 12.00 -1.86
C GLY A 130 3.43 10.57 -1.29
N THR A 131 2.23 10.00 -1.33
CA THR A 131 1.96 8.64 -0.83
C THR A 131 2.71 7.55 -1.61
N GLY A 132 3.02 7.77 -2.89
CA GLY A 132 3.79 6.84 -3.71
C GLY A 132 5.21 6.62 -3.19
N PHE A 133 5.83 7.66 -2.61
CA PHE A 133 7.17 7.58 -2.03
C PHE A 133 7.21 6.95 -0.64
N THR A 134 6.10 6.95 0.11
CA THR A 134 5.99 6.32 1.44
C THR A 134 5.51 4.87 1.40
N ALA A 135 5.30 4.29 0.21
CA ALA A 135 4.75 2.95 0.02
C ALA A 135 5.70 1.81 0.43
N MET A 136 5.37 0.56 0.10
CA MET A 136 6.12 -0.64 0.49
C MET A 136 7.62 -0.62 0.13
N VAL A 137 8.01 0.13 -0.91
CA VAL A 137 9.41 0.25 -1.36
C VAL A 137 10.30 0.84 -0.26
N LEU A 138 9.77 1.78 0.53
CA LEU A 138 10.48 2.37 1.67
C LEU A 138 10.85 1.28 2.69
N GLY A 139 9.88 0.46 3.10
CA GLY A 139 10.08 -0.60 4.07
C GLY A 139 11.03 -1.70 3.57
N ALA A 140 10.88 -2.12 2.31
CA ALA A 140 11.77 -3.10 1.70
C ALA A 140 13.23 -2.61 1.64
N THR A 141 13.43 -1.33 1.31
CA THR A 141 14.78 -0.72 1.24
C THR A 141 15.42 -0.67 2.62
N VAL A 142 14.68 -0.24 3.64
CA VAL A 142 15.16 -0.18 5.03
C VAL A 142 15.52 -1.58 5.54
N ALA A 143 14.63 -2.56 5.34
CA ALA A 143 14.88 -3.94 5.76
C ALA A 143 16.15 -4.50 5.10
N THR A 144 16.35 -4.22 3.82
CA THR A 144 17.53 -4.72 3.08
C THR A 144 18.83 -4.06 3.54
N ARG A 145 18.82 -2.74 3.77
CA ARG A 145 20.03 -1.99 4.18
C ARG A 145 20.44 -2.24 5.61
N TRP A 146 19.49 -2.42 6.52
CA TRP A 146 19.75 -2.47 7.96
C TRP A 146 19.79 -3.88 8.54
N PHE A 147 19.33 -4.91 7.81
CA PHE A 147 19.18 -6.26 8.34
C PHE A 147 19.66 -7.33 7.35
N VAL A 148 20.61 -8.16 7.80
CA VAL A 148 20.95 -9.46 7.19
C VAL A 148 20.19 -10.55 7.91
N ALA A 149 20.27 -10.59 9.25
CA ALA A 149 19.46 -11.46 10.07
C ALA A 149 18.07 -10.85 10.31
N LYS A 150 17.03 -11.69 10.42
CA LYS A 150 15.64 -11.28 10.71
C LYS A 150 15.02 -10.33 9.67
N ARG A 151 15.57 -10.23 8.46
CA ARG A 151 15.04 -9.36 7.38
C ARG A 151 13.54 -9.62 7.09
N GLY A 152 13.14 -10.89 7.02
CA GLY A 152 11.74 -11.27 6.80
C GLY A 152 10.80 -10.75 7.89
N LEU A 153 11.21 -10.84 9.17
CA LEU A 153 10.46 -10.27 10.29
C LEU A 153 10.30 -8.75 10.15
N VAL A 154 11.36 -8.05 9.77
CA VAL A 154 11.32 -6.59 9.57
C VAL A 154 10.38 -6.21 8.44
N ILE A 155 10.44 -6.91 7.30
CA ILE A 155 9.49 -6.70 6.20
C ILE A 155 8.05 -6.93 6.68
N GLY A 156 7.80 -8.01 7.43
CA GLY A 156 6.48 -8.31 7.99
C GLY A 156 5.95 -7.20 8.91
N LEU A 157 6.78 -6.72 9.84
CA LEU A 157 6.43 -5.60 10.73
C LEU A 157 6.11 -4.33 9.94
N LEU A 158 6.94 -3.97 8.97
CA LEU A 158 6.73 -2.77 8.17
C LEU A 158 5.49 -2.87 7.28
N SER A 159 5.17 -4.04 6.75
CA SER A 159 3.91 -4.26 6.02
C SER A 159 2.67 -4.10 6.92
N ALA A 160 2.76 -4.48 8.20
CA ALA A 160 1.66 -4.33 9.16
C ALA A 160 1.33 -2.86 9.51
N SER A 161 2.26 -1.93 9.25
CA SER A 161 2.04 -0.49 9.51
C SER A 161 0.85 0.08 8.74
N VAL A 162 0.59 -0.42 7.52
CA VAL A 162 -0.51 0.06 6.68
C VAL A 162 -1.85 -0.26 7.31
N ALA A 163 -2.05 -1.50 7.77
CA ALA A 163 -3.25 -1.93 8.45
C ALA A 163 -3.43 -1.19 9.79
N THR A 164 -2.35 -1.07 10.57
CA THR A 164 -2.34 -0.33 11.84
C THR A 164 -2.78 1.12 11.65
N GLY A 165 -2.31 1.75 10.57
CA GLY A 165 -2.68 3.12 10.21
C GLY A 165 -4.17 3.25 9.96
N GLN A 166 -4.77 2.34 9.19
CA GLN A 166 -6.22 2.37 8.92
C GLN A 166 -7.05 2.10 10.20
N VAL A 167 -6.66 1.10 10.99
CA VAL A 167 -7.39 0.68 12.19
C VAL A 167 -7.48 1.79 13.22
N ILE A 168 -6.37 2.50 13.45
CA ILE A 168 -6.31 3.56 14.47
C ILE A 168 -6.88 4.87 13.91
N PHE A 169 -6.51 5.23 12.69
CA PHE A 169 -6.82 6.55 12.15
C PHE A 169 -8.25 6.70 11.65
N LEU A 170 -8.78 5.74 10.89
CA LEU A 170 -10.08 5.95 10.22
C LEU A 170 -11.25 6.17 11.19
N PRO A 171 -11.40 5.40 12.28
CA PRO A 171 -12.49 5.65 13.24
C PRO A 171 -12.35 7.01 13.92
N ALA A 172 -11.12 7.40 14.30
CA ALA A 172 -10.86 8.71 14.90
C ALA A 172 -11.14 9.85 13.92
N PHE A 173 -10.73 9.68 12.66
CA PHE A 173 -10.97 10.64 11.59
C PHE A 173 -12.47 10.79 11.28
N ALA A 174 -13.22 9.70 11.21
CA ALA A 174 -14.68 9.71 11.05
C ALA A 174 -15.38 10.38 12.22
N THR A 175 -15.01 10.04 13.46
CA THR A 175 -15.59 10.63 14.68
C THR A 175 -15.37 12.14 14.73
N LEU A 176 -14.15 12.61 14.44
CA LEU A 176 -13.84 14.05 14.39
C LEU A 176 -14.60 14.74 13.25
N SER A 177 -14.69 14.08 12.09
CA SER A 177 -15.39 14.64 10.92
C SER A 177 -16.89 14.78 11.17
N GLU A 178 -17.51 13.82 11.85
CA GLU A 178 -18.94 13.85 12.19
C GLU A 178 -19.22 14.87 13.30
N ALA A 179 -18.40 14.91 14.35
CA ALA A 179 -18.62 15.79 15.48
C ALA A 179 -18.33 17.26 15.14
N TRP A 180 -17.15 17.55 14.57
CA TRP A 180 -16.61 18.91 14.46
C TRP A 180 -16.26 19.30 13.00
N GLY A 181 -16.55 18.43 12.03
CA GLY A 181 -16.33 18.69 10.61
C GLY A 181 -14.98 18.19 10.07
N TRP A 182 -14.94 17.95 8.76
CA TRP A 182 -13.80 17.29 8.10
C TRP A 182 -12.50 18.10 8.17
N ARG A 183 -12.56 19.43 8.20
CA ARG A 183 -11.36 20.28 8.36
C ARG A 183 -10.66 20.05 9.69
N ILE A 184 -11.42 19.89 10.77
CA ILE A 184 -10.86 19.54 12.07
C ILE A 184 -10.28 18.12 12.02
N ALA A 185 -10.95 17.17 11.37
CA ALA A 185 -10.40 15.83 11.17
C ALA A 185 -9.06 15.85 10.41
N LEU A 186 -8.87 16.75 9.42
CA LEU A 186 -7.59 16.93 8.73
C LEU A 186 -6.46 17.39 9.65
N SER A 187 -6.75 18.11 10.74
CA SER A 187 -5.73 18.52 11.70
C SER A 187 -5.07 17.33 12.42
N LEU A 188 -5.81 16.23 12.64
CA LEU A 188 -5.25 14.98 13.16
C LEU A 188 -4.22 14.39 12.19
N LEU A 189 -4.55 14.32 10.89
CA LEU A 189 -3.62 13.83 9.88
C LEU A 189 -2.38 14.72 9.79
N LEU A 190 -2.55 16.03 9.85
CA LEU A 190 -1.45 16.99 9.81
C LEU A 190 -0.53 16.87 11.04
N ALA A 191 -1.09 16.68 12.23
CA ALA A 191 -0.33 16.44 13.45
C ALA A 191 0.50 15.15 13.37
N LEU A 192 -0.08 14.06 12.84
CA LEU A 192 0.62 12.80 12.62
C LEU A 192 1.74 12.92 11.58
N LEU A 193 1.51 13.67 10.48
CA LEU A 193 2.52 13.96 9.47
C LEU A 193 3.68 14.77 10.06
N GLY A 194 3.38 15.80 10.85
CA GLY A 194 4.37 16.61 11.55
C GLY A 194 5.20 15.80 12.54
N LEU A 195 4.55 14.97 13.36
CA LEU A 195 5.23 14.05 14.28
C LEU A 195 6.15 13.09 13.52
N SER A 196 5.66 12.45 12.46
CA SER A 196 6.46 11.56 11.63
C SER A 196 7.66 12.29 11.01
N ALA A 197 7.47 13.50 10.49
CA ALA A 197 8.55 14.29 9.91
C ALA A 197 9.63 14.64 10.94
N VAL A 198 9.24 15.07 12.15
CA VAL A 198 10.19 15.33 13.25
C VAL A 198 10.96 14.07 13.61
N VAL A 199 10.27 12.94 13.77
CA VAL A 199 10.89 11.65 14.10
C VAL A 199 11.88 11.21 13.00
N VAL A 200 11.54 11.39 11.72
CA VAL A 200 12.44 11.11 10.59
C VAL A 200 13.64 12.06 10.58
N LEU A 201 13.45 13.37 10.83
CA LEU A 201 14.54 14.34 10.88
C LEU A 201 15.55 14.01 11.97
N LEU A 202 15.07 13.59 13.14
CA LEU A 202 15.91 13.32 14.30
C LEU A 202 16.58 11.93 14.23
N LEU A 203 15.86 10.90 13.78
CA LEU A 203 16.27 9.51 13.97
C LEU A 203 16.55 8.73 12.67
N MET A 204 16.01 9.13 11.52
CA MET A 204 16.25 8.38 10.28
C MET A 204 17.71 8.52 9.81
N ARG A 205 18.31 7.41 9.41
CA ARG A 205 19.64 7.32 8.79
C ARG A 205 19.57 6.44 7.55
N ASP A 206 20.32 6.79 6.53
CA ASP A 206 20.21 6.15 5.22
C ASP A 206 20.80 4.74 5.23
N ARG A 207 21.93 4.54 5.93
CA ARG A 207 22.66 3.28 6.04
C ARG A 207 23.26 3.10 7.44
N PRO A 208 23.50 1.85 7.88
CA PRO A 208 24.24 1.58 9.12
C PRO A 208 25.65 2.19 9.11
N ALA A 209 26.32 2.15 7.95
CA ALA A 209 27.68 2.68 7.79
C ALA A 209 27.78 4.18 8.06
N ASP A 210 26.72 4.95 7.80
CA ASP A 210 26.67 6.41 8.05
C ASP A 210 26.79 6.77 9.53
N ILE A 211 26.68 5.80 10.42
CA ILE A 211 26.81 5.95 11.87
C ILE A 211 27.84 4.96 12.47
N GLY A 212 28.71 4.39 11.62
CA GLY A 212 29.76 3.46 12.03
C GLY A 212 29.27 2.06 12.44
N LEU A 213 28.07 1.65 12.01
CA LEU A 213 27.52 0.33 12.31
C LEU A 213 27.53 -0.59 11.08
N LEU A 214 27.52 -1.89 11.36
CA LEU A 214 27.21 -2.92 10.37
C LEU A 214 25.69 -3.15 10.31
N PRO A 215 25.14 -3.69 9.21
CA PRO A 215 23.78 -4.21 9.21
C PRO A 215 23.61 -5.27 10.32
N TYR A 216 22.41 -5.35 10.89
CA TYR A 216 22.10 -6.31 11.95
C TYR A 216 22.33 -7.75 11.47
N GLY A 217 23.17 -8.48 12.19
CA GLY A 217 23.55 -9.86 11.87
C GLY A 217 24.62 -10.01 10.80
N ALA A 218 25.26 -8.92 10.36
CA ALA A 218 26.44 -9.00 9.50
C ALA A 218 27.71 -9.15 10.36
N THR A 219 28.60 -10.05 9.95
CA THR A 219 29.93 -10.26 10.57
C THR A 219 31.03 -9.43 9.89
N GLU A 220 30.81 -9.04 8.63
CA GLU A 220 31.74 -8.26 7.83
C GLU A 220 31.05 -7.03 7.24
N ALA A 221 31.84 -6.00 6.94
CA ALA A 221 31.36 -4.85 6.20
C ALA A 221 30.87 -5.30 4.82
N PRO A 222 29.66 -4.92 4.40
CA PRO A 222 29.24 -5.10 3.01
C PRO A 222 30.29 -4.49 2.09
N ALA A 223 30.61 -5.18 0.99
CA ALA A 223 31.50 -4.62 -0.03
C ALA A 223 31.01 -3.20 -0.40
N PRO A 224 31.91 -2.21 -0.54
CA PRO A 224 31.52 -0.88 -0.93
C PRO A 224 30.70 -0.96 -2.22
N GLU A 225 29.46 -0.46 -2.17
CA GLU A 225 28.59 -0.41 -3.34
C GLU A 225 29.36 0.25 -4.48
N THR A 226 29.38 -0.41 -5.63
CA THR A 226 29.88 0.20 -6.88
C THR A 226 29.16 1.52 -7.11
N LEU A 227 29.84 2.46 -7.78
CA LEU A 227 29.30 3.78 -8.12
C LEU A 227 27.83 3.66 -8.53
N ALA A 228 26.94 4.26 -7.73
CA ALA A 228 25.51 4.14 -7.96
C ALA A 228 25.20 4.51 -9.42
N PRO A 229 24.43 3.67 -10.15
CA PRO A 229 24.09 3.96 -11.53
C PRO A 229 23.48 5.36 -11.63
N SER A 230 23.77 6.06 -12.74
CA SER A 230 23.22 7.40 -12.95
C SER A 230 21.70 7.37 -12.85
N LEU A 231 21.10 8.46 -12.35
CA LEU A 231 19.65 8.56 -12.17
C LEU A 231 18.89 8.18 -13.45
N ALA A 232 19.40 8.60 -14.61
CA ALA A 232 18.85 8.23 -15.92
C ALA A 232 18.83 6.71 -16.15
N LYS A 233 19.92 5.98 -15.85
CA LYS A 233 19.97 4.53 -16.00
C LYS A 233 18.98 3.83 -15.06
N THR A 234 18.84 4.33 -13.84
CA THR A 234 17.93 3.76 -12.84
C THR A 234 16.46 4.02 -13.16
N LEU A 235 16.12 5.17 -13.77
CA LEU A 235 14.77 5.49 -14.24
C LEU A 235 14.39 4.74 -15.53
N VAL A 236 15.35 4.43 -16.40
CA VAL A 236 15.11 3.68 -17.64
C VAL A 236 14.94 2.17 -17.38
N ALA A 237 15.57 1.63 -16.32
CA ALA A 237 15.53 0.20 -16.03
C ALA A 237 14.10 -0.38 -15.89
N PRO A 238 13.17 0.24 -15.12
CA PRO A 238 11.78 -0.21 -15.08
C PRO A 238 11.09 -0.27 -16.43
N LEU A 239 11.31 0.72 -17.30
CA LEU A 239 10.70 0.80 -18.63
C LEU A 239 11.24 -0.30 -19.57
N ARG A 240 12.53 -0.59 -19.50
CA ARG A 240 13.15 -1.68 -20.27
C ARG A 240 12.58 -3.04 -19.86
N VAL A 241 12.47 -3.29 -18.55
CA VAL A 241 11.88 -4.54 -18.03
C VAL A 241 10.42 -4.68 -18.45
N LEU A 242 9.63 -3.59 -18.38
CA LEU A 242 8.24 -3.61 -18.84
C LEU A 242 8.13 -4.02 -20.30
N ARG A 243 8.99 -3.47 -21.19
CA ARG A 243 8.98 -3.82 -22.62
C ARG A 243 9.23 -5.31 -22.87
N VAL A 244 10.03 -5.96 -22.03
CA VAL A 244 10.28 -7.41 -22.12
C VAL A 244 9.11 -8.19 -21.53
N ALA A 245 8.66 -7.84 -20.32
CA ALA A 245 7.59 -8.53 -19.62
C ALA A 245 6.25 -8.46 -20.37
N ALA A 246 5.94 -7.34 -21.02
CA ALA A 246 4.71 -7.12 -21.78
C ALA A 246 4.54 -8.07 -22.98
N LYS A 247 5.59 -8.78 -23.41
CA LYS A 247 5.51 -9.83 -24.44
C LYS A 247 4.99 -11.17 -23.88
N SER A 248 4.77 -11.29 -22.58
CA SER A 248 4.35 -12.53 -21.92
C SER A 248 2.86 -12.53 -21.60
N GLY A 249 2.16 -13.62 -21.98
CA GLY A 249 0.78 -13.84 -21.53
C GLY A 249 0.63 -13.91 -20.01
N THR A 250 1.62 -14.50 -19.31
CA THR A 250 1.65 -14.54 -17.84
C THR A 250 1.66 -13.14 -17.23
N PHE A 251 2.39 -12.19 -17.82
CA PHE A 251 2.39 -10.80 -17.36
C PHE A 251 0.98 -10.21 -17.43
N TRP A 252 0.28 -10.36 -18.55
CA TRP A 252 -1.05 -9.78 -18.73
C TRP A 252 -2.13 -10.45 -17.88
N ILE A 253 -2.04 -11.76 -17.62
CA ILE A 253 -2.95 -12.43 -16.69
C ILE A 253 -2.71 -11.94 -15.26
N LEU A 254 -1.45 -11.85 -14.82
CA LEU A 254 -1.14 -11.32 -13.49
C LEU A 254 -1.51 -9.84 -13.38
N PHE A 255 -1.23 -9.02 -14.39
CA PHE A 255 -1.61 -7.61 -14.45
C PHE A 255 -3.14 -7.45 -14.41
N GLY A 256 -3.89 -8.20 -15.23
CA GLY A 256 -5.35 -8.10 -15.32
C GLY A 256 -6.06 -8.60 -14.06
N THR A 257 -5.60 -9.71 -13.49
CA THR A 257 -6.14 -10.20 -12.22
C THR A 257 -5.84 -9.24 -11.08
N PHE A 258 -4.62 -8.68 -11.03
CA PHE A 258 -4.26 -7.71 -9.99
C PHE A 258 -4.93 -6.34 -10.19
N PHE A 259 -5.23 -5.94 -11.43
CA PHE A 259 -6.15 -4.86 -11.75
C PHE A 259 -7.54 -5.11 -11.12
N ILE A 260 -8.09 -6.31 -11.30
CA ILE A 260 -9.39 -6.69 -10.70
C ILE A 260 -9.29 -6.69 -9.17
N CYS A 261 -8.16 -7.15 -8.61
CA CYS A 261 -7.88 -7.05 -7.19
C CYS A 261 -7.97 -5.60 -6.69
N GLY A 262 -7.32 -4.66 -7.38
CA GLY A 262 -7.34 -3.26 -6.99
C GLY A 262 -8.68 -2.58 -7.20
N ALA A 263 -9.39 -2.91 -8.28
CA ALA A 263 -10.74 -2.44 -8.56
C ALA A 263 -11.70 -2.82 -7.42
N THR A 264 -11.66 -4.07 -6.99
CA THR A 264 -12.58 -4.61 -5.99
C THR A 264 -12.22 -4.16 -4.56
N THR A 265 -10.95 -4.18 -4.19
CA THR A 265 -10.52 -3.84 -2.81
C THR A 265 -10.40 -2.35 -2.60
N THR A 266 -9.48 -1.69 -3.29
CA THR A 266 -9.07 -0.31 -3.03
C THR A 266 -10.01 0.68 -3.73
N GLY A 267 -10.39 0.37 -4.98
CA GLY A 267 -11.28 1.23 -5.76
C GLY A 267 -12.71 1.23 -5.24
N LEU A 268 -13.33 0.06 -5.14
CA LEU A 268 -14.70 -0.07 -4.68
C LEU A 268 -14.81 -0.05 -3.15
N VAL A 269 -14.32 -1.10 -2.47
CA VAL A 269 -14.62 -1.28 -1.04
C VAL A 269 -13.95 -0.21 -0.17
N GLN A 270 -12.64 0.05 -0.33
CA GLN A 270 -11.95 1.04 0.50
C GLN A 270 -12.48 2.46 0.29
N THR A 271 -12.85 2.81 -0.94
CA THR A 271 -13.31 4.18 -1.25
C THR A 271 -14.78 4.39 -0.92
N HIS A 272 -15.63 3.38 -1.16
CA HIS A 272 -17.09 3.55 -1.15
C HIS A 272 -17.84 2.74 -0.11
N LEU A 273 -17.21 1.82 0.65
CA LEU A 273 -17.93 1.01 1.64
C LEU A 273 -18.59 1.88 2.72
N VAL A 274 -17.93 2.93 3.21
CA VAL A 274 -18.52 3.83 4.21
C VAL A 274 -19.73 4.58 3.62
N ALA A 275 -19.62 5.03 2.37
CA ALA A 275 -20.68 5.77 1.70
C ALA A 275 -21.91 4.89 1.43
N ILE A 276 -21.72 3.68 0.88
CA ILE A 276 -22.83 2.75 0.65
C ILE A 276 -23.46 2.29 1.97
N CYS A 277 -22.68 2.02 3.02
CA CYS A 277 -23.24 1.72 4.34
C CYS A 277 -24.17 2.85 4.82
N GLY A 278 -23.80 4.11 4.58
CA GLY A 278 -24.66 5.26 4.87
C GLY A 278 -26.00 5.24 4.13
N ASP A 279 -26.04 4.76 2.88
CA ASP A 279 -27.29 4.61 2.11
C ASP A 279 -28.26 3.59 2.75
N PHE A 280 -27.73 2.64 3.53
CA PHE A 280 -28.49 1.65 4.31
C PHE A 280 -28.70 2.05 5.78
N GLY A 281 -28.43 3.31 6.14
CA GLY A 281 -28.64 3.83 7.49
C GLY A 281 -27.58 3.38 8.52
N ILE A 282 -26.47 2.81 8.07
CA ILE A 282 -25.37 2.39 8.93
C ILE A 282 -24.52 3.60 9.31
N ALA A 283 -24.27 3.77 10.61
CA ALA A 283 -23.45 4.87 11.13
C ALA A 283 -22.02 4.86 10.52
N PRO A 284 -21.46 6.02 10.12
CA PRO A 284 -20.12 6.11 9.52
C PRO A 284 -19.02 5.49 10.38
N VAL A 285 -19.11 5.64 11.70
CA VAL A 285 -18.15 5.05 12.66
C VAL A 285 -18.20 3.52 12.61
N MET A 286 -19.39 2.91 12.50
CA MET A 286 -19.52 1.45 12.38
C MET A 286 -18.93 0.96 11.05
N ALA A 287 -19.24 1.64 9.94
CA ALA A 287 -18.70 1.28 8.62
C ALA A 287 -17.17 1.45 8.55
N ALA A 288 -16.62 2.52 9.12
CA ALA A 288 -15.18 2.72 9.27
C ALA A 288 -14.55 1.65 10.17
N GLY A 289 -15.26 1.23 11.23
CA GLY A 289 -14.88 0.10 12.08
C GLY A 289 -14.82 -1.24 11.31
N MET A 290 -15.73 -1.47 10.38
CA MET A 290 -15.68 -2.65 9.48
C MET A 290 -14.46 -2.60 8.56
N LEU A 291 -14.15 -1.43 7.96
CA LEU A 291 -12.90 -1.24 7.20
C LEU A 291 -11.63 -1.47 8.05
N ALA A 292 -11.64 -1.01 9.30
CA ALA A 292 -10.55 -1.27 10.24
C ALA A 292 -10.41 -2.79 10.50
N ALA A 293 -11.51 -3.49 10.77
CA ALA A 293 -11.50 -4.93 10.99
C ALA A 293 -11.05 -5.72 9.75
N ILE A 294 -11.42 -5.31 8.53
CA ILE A 294 -10.87 -5.83 7.28
C ILE A 294 -9.33 -5.74 7.30
N GLY A 295 -8.79 -4.60 7.70
CA GLY A 295 -7.34 -4.39 7.86
C GLY A 295 -6.69 -5.34 8.87
N ALA A 296 -7.37 -5.68 9.96
CA ALA A 296 -6.87 -6.64 10.94
C ALA A 296 -6.86 -8.08 10.40
N PHE A 297 -7.97 -8.53 9.80
CA PHE A 297 -8.05 -9.86 9.18
C PHE A 297 -7.08 -10.03 8.01
N ASN A 298 -6.80 -8.97 7.27
CA ASN A 298 -5.79 -8.96 6.21
C ASN A 298 -4.40 -9.42 6.67
N PHE A 299 -4.02 -9.14 7.92
CA PHE A 299 -2.74 -9.62 8.46
C PHE A 299 -2.71 -11.15 8.50
N ILE A 300 -3.77 -11.76 9.02
CA ILE A 300 -3.93 -13.22 9.10
C ILE A 300 -3.98 -13.81 7.68
N GLY A 301 -4.78 -13.21 6.82
CA GLY A 301 -4.97 -13.63 5.43
C GLY A 301 -3.70 -13.63 4.59
N THR A 302 -2.93 -12.55 4.66
CA THR A 302 -1.68 -12.39 3.90
C THR A 302 -0.62 -13.39 4.36
N ILE A 303 -0.46 -13.58 5.67
CA ILE A 303 0.48 -14.56 6.23
C ILE A 303 0.07 -15.98 5.84
N GLY A 304 -1.22 -16.32 6.03
CA GLY A 304 -1.78 -17.61 5.64
C GLY A 304 -1.59 -17.89 4.15
N SER A 305 -1.84 -16.90 3.29
CA SER A 305 -1.62 -17.02 1.85
C SER A 305 -0.16 -17.23 1.48
N GLY A 306 0.79 -16.57 2.16
CA GLY A 306 2.21 -16.81 1.97
C GLY A 306 2.58 -18.26 2.26
N TRP A 307 2.17 -18.77 3.43
CA TRP A 307 2.39 -20.16 3.82
C TRP A 307 1.72 -21.17 2.86
N LEU A 308 0.51 -20.86 2.39
CA LEU A 308 -0.19 -21.68 1.40
C LEU A 308 0.55 -21.67 0.06
N SER A 309 1.04 -20.50 -0.37
CA SER A 309 1.74 -20.32 -1.64
C SER A 309 3.03 -21.12 -1.70
N ASP A 310 3.71 -21.34 -0.58
CA ASP A 310 4.90 -22.17 -0.53
C ASP A 310 4.60 -23.67 -0.76
N ARG A 311 3.38 -24.12 -0.47
CA ARG A 311 3.00 -25.54 -0.43
C ARG A 311 2.07 -25.97 -1.56
N PHE A 312 1.25 -25.07 -2.05
CA PHE A 312 0.22 -25.33 -3.05
C PHE A 312 0.51 -24.55 -4.34
N ASP A 313 -0.14 -24.99 -5.42
CA ASP A 313 -0.08 -24.28 -6.70
C ASP A 313 -0.76 -22.91 -6.55
N SER A 314 0.01 -21.84 -6.75
CA SER A 314 -0.44 -20.46 -6.63
C SER A 314 -1.64 -20.14 -7.53
N ARG A 315 -1.86 -20.88 -8.63
CA ARG A 315 -3.02 -20.70 -9.51
C ARG A 315 -4.32 -21.10 -8.84
N TRP A 316 -4.32 -22.19 -8.07
CA TRP A 316 -5.50 -22.62 -7.31
C TRP A 316 -5.81 -21.69 -6.15
N LEU A 317 -4.77 -21.14 -5.50
CA LEU A 317 -4.97 -20.14 -4.44
C LEU A 317 -5.62 -18.88 -5.00
N LEU A 318 -5.08 -18.34 -6.10
CA LEU A 318 -5.66 -17.18 -6.77
C LEU A 318 -7.09 -17.45 -7.27
N PHE A 319 -7.38 -18.65 -7.80
CA PHE A 319 -8.74 -19.04 -8.16
C PHE A 319 -9.69 -18.87 -6.96
N TRP A 320 -9.36 -19.45 -5.80
CA TRP A 320 -10.22 -19.38 -4.63
C TRP A 320 -10.33 -17.97 -4.06
N TYR A 321 -9.24 -17.22 -4.02
CA TYR A 321 -9.24 -15.82 -3.56
C TYR A 321 -10.17 -14.96 -4.42
N TYR A 322 -10.02 -14.98 -5.75
CA TYR A 322 -10.90 -14.22 -6.64
C TYR A 322 -12.33 -14.76 -6.66
N ALA A 323 -12.55 -16.07 -6.56
CA ALA A 323 -13.90 -16.64 -6.53
C ALA A 323 -14.66 -16.21 -5.26
N LEU A 324 -14.05 -16.37 -4.09
CA LEU A 324 -14.66 -15.98 -2.81
C LEU A 324 -14.86 -14.46 -2.71
N ARG A 325 -13.92 -13.67 -3.23
CA ARG A 325 -14.09 -12.21 -3.38
C ARG A 325 -15.27 -11.86 -4.27
N GLY A 326 -15.38 -12.54 -5.42
CA GLY A 326 -16.48 -12.32 -6.36
C GLY A 326 -17.83 -12.65 -5.74
N LEU A 327 -17.94 -13.81 -5.11
CA LEU A 327 -19.17 -14.26 -4.44
C LEU A 327 -19.58 -13.35 -3.29
N SER A 328 -18.62 -12.89 -2.46
CA SER A 328 -18.94 -11.96 -1.36
C SER A 328 -19.44 -10.59 -1.87
N LEU A 329 -18.87 -10.06 -2.95
CA LEU A 329 -19.35 -8.82 -3.57
C LEU A 329 -20.69 -8.97 -4.29
N LEU A 330 -20.99 -10.15 -4.84
CA LEU A 330 -22.31 -10.45 -5.40
C LEU A 330 -23.36 -10.63 -4.31
N TYR A 331 -22.99 -11.22 -3.17
CA TYR A 331 -23.91 -11.50 -2.07
C TYR A 331 -24.34 -10.24 -1.33
N LEU A 332 -23.40 -9.34 -0.98
CA LEU A 332 -23.68 -8.20 -0.10
C LEU A 332 -24.83 -7.28 -0.61
N PRO A 333 -24.96 -6.97 -1.91
CA PRO A 333 -26.10 -6.25 -2.47
C PRO A 333 -27.49 -6.83 -2.22
N TYR A 334 -27.60 -8.12 -1.89
CA TYR A 334 -28.88 -8.78 -1.57
C TYR A 334 -29.20 -8.75 -0.06
N THR A 335 -28.42 -8.00 0.72
CA THR A 335 -28.58 -7.87 2.16
C THR A 335 -28.94 -6.44 2.53
N ASP A 336 -29.34 -6.24 3.79
CA ASP A 336 -29.59 -4.90 4.34
C ASP A 336 -28.31 -4.22 4.87
N PHE A 337 -27.11 -4.77 4.58
CA PHE A 337 -25.84 -4.30 5.14
C PHE A 337 -25.88 -4.26 6.68
N GLY A 338 -26.65 -5.15 7.29
CA GLY A 338 -26.77 -5.27 8.74
C GLY A 338 -25.45 -5.67 9.39
N PHE A 339 -25.41 -5.59 10.71
CA PHE A 339 -24.19 -5.89 11.47
C PHE A 339 -23.66 -7.30 11.20
N TYR A 340 -24.55 -8.30 11.10
CA TYR A 340 -24.14 -9.69 10.89
C TYR A 340 -23.56 -9.91 9.50
N GLU A 341 -24.21 -9.37 8.47
CA GLU A 341 -23.82 -9.50 7.07
C GLU A 341 -22.50 -8.76 6.80
N LEU A 342 -22.38 -7.54 7.33
CA LEU A 342 -21.13 -6.77 7.28
C LEU A 342 -20.00 -7.45 8.06
N THR A 343 -20.28 -8.10 9.19
CA THR A 343 -19.26 -8.84 9.94
C THR A 343 -18.76 -10.04 9.14
N ILE A 344 -19.67 -10.84 8.58
CA ILE A 344 -19.32 -11.98 7.73
C ILE A 344 -18.49 -11.51 6.53
N PHE A 345 -18.96 -10.47 5.83
CA PHE A 345 -18.22 -9.84 4.74
C PHE A 345 -16.83 -9.40 5.19
N THR A 346 -16.74 -8.68 6.31
CA THR A 346 -15.48 -8.14 6.87
C THR A 346 -14.45 -9.22 7.18
N VAL A 347 -14.87 -10.35 7.75
CA VAL A 347 -13.97 -11.46 8.07
C VAL A 347 -13.43 -12.08 6.78
N PHE A 348 -14.30 -12.50 5.87
CA PHE A 348 -13.88 -13.17 4.64
C PHE A 348 -13.11 -12.24 3.71
N TYR A 349 -13.65 -11.05 3.47
CA TYR A 349 -13.05 -10.04 2.60
C TYR A 349 -11.75 -9.50 3.20
N GLY A 350 -11.66 -9.39 4.53
CA GLY A 350 -10.44 -9.05 5.25
C GLY A 350 -9.36 -10.09 5.07
N LEU A 351 -9.66 -11.38 5.31
CA LEU A 351 -8.71 -12.48 5.06
C LEU A 351 -8.24 -12.51 3.61
N ASP A 352 -9.09 -12.10 2.67
CA ASP A 352 -8.76 -12.11 1.26
C ASP A 352 -8.06 -10.82 0.76
N TRP A 353 -8.12 -9.71 1.51
CA TRP A 353 -7.75 -8.35 1.08
C TRP A 353 -6.44 -8.28 0.28
N LEU A 354 -5.32 -8.71 0.88
CA LEU A 354 -4.01 -8.87 0.20
C LEU A 354 -3.58 -10.34 0.02
N ALA A 355 -4.49 -11.30 0.21
CA ALA A 355 -4.15 -12.72 0.06
C ALA A 355 -3.69 -13.07 -1.37
N THR A 356 -4.06 -12.30 -2.38
CA THR A 356 -3.59 -12.49 -3.75
C THR A 356 -2.11 -12.11 -3.95
N VAL A 357 -1.51 -11.31 -3.05
CA VAL A 357 -0.15 -10.80 -3.21
C VAL A 357 0.91 -11.90 -3.23
N PRO A 358 1.01 -12.80 -2.21
CA PRO A 358 2.07 -13.81 -2.21
C PRO A 358 2.05 -14.77 -3.42
N PRO A 359 0.88 -15.32 -3.85
CA PRO A 359 0.81 -16.14 -5.06
C PRO A 359 1.23 -15.38 -6.33
N THR A 360 0.81 -14.11 -6.48
CA THR A 360 1.16 -13.28 -7.64
C THR A 360 2.66 -12.98 -7.67
N VAL A 361 3.26 -12.65 -6.53
CA VAL A 361 4.71 -12.44 -6.42
C VAL A 361 5.47 -13.73 -6.76
N LYS A 362 5.02 -14.88 -6.25
CA LYS A 362 5.63 -16.19 -6.54
C LYS A 362 5.59 -16.51 -8.03
N LEU A 363 4.43 -16.38 -8.68
CA LEU A 363 4.30 -16.63 -10.12
C LEU A 363 5.14 -15.66 -10.96
N ALA A 364 5.23 -14.39 -10.55
CA ALA A 364 6.12 -13.42 -11.20
C ALA A 364 7.60 -13.81 -11.03
N ALA A 365 8.01 -14.26 -9.83
CA ALA A 365 9.36 -14.73 -9.56
C ALA A 365 9.73 -15.96 -10.40
N GLU A 366 8.82 -16.93 -10.50
CA GLU A 366 9.01 -18.14 -11.31
C GLU A 366 9.16 -17.81 -12.82
N LYS A 367 8.43 -16.81 -13.31
CA LYS A 367 8.44 -16.45 -14.74
C LYS A 367 9.56 -15.49 -15.15
N PHE A 368 9.85 -14.49 -14.32
CA PHE A 368 10.71 -13.36 -14.68
C PHE A 368 12.05 -13.35 -13.91
N GLY A 369 12.24 -14.27 -12.96
CA GLY A 369 13.51 -14.47 -12.26
C GLY A 369 14.05 -13.18 -11.64
N PRO A 370 15.29 -12.74 -11.98
CA PRO A 370 15.89 -11.54 -11.40
C PRO A 370 15.09 -10.24 -11.60
N ASP A 371 14.27 -10.17 -12.66
CA ASP A 371 13.48 -8.97 -12.96
C ASP A 371 12.12 -8.93 -12.22
N ALA A 372 11.78 -9.97 -11.46
CA ALA A 372 10.45 -10.14 -10.87
C ALA A 372 9.99 -8.99 -9.98
N THR A 373 10.89 -8.36 -9.21
CA THR A 373 10.55 -7.22 -8.37
C THR A 373 10.08 -6.02 -9.19
N ILE A 374 10.76 -5.74 -10.31
CA ILE A 374 10.39 -4.64 -11.22
C ILE A 374 9.08 -4.98 -11.95
N VAL A 375 8.93 -6.23 -12.39
CA VAL A 375 7.69 -6.70 -13.01
C VAL A 375 6.52 -6.60 -12.05
N PHE A 376 6.69 -7.00 -10.79
CA PHE A 376 5.66 -6.85 -9.76
C PHE A 376 5.31 -5.38 -9.52
N GLY A 377 6.27 -4.46 -9.60
CA GLY A 377 5.99 -3.01 -9.56
C GLY A 377 5.02 -2.56 -10.66
N TRP A 378 5.15 -3.10 -11.88
CA TRP A 378 4.22 -2.83 -12.97
C TRP A 378 2.87 -3.54 -12.82
N ILE A 379 2.86 -4.75 -12.27
CA ILE A 379 1.62 -5.45 -11.91
C ILE A 379 0.85 -4.64 -10.84
N PHE A 380 1.55 -4.12 -9.83
CA PHE A 380 1.00 -3.22 -8.82
C PHE A 380 0.50 -1.91 -9.41
N PHE A 381 1.16 -1.36 -10.43
CA PHE A 381 0.59 -0.23 -11.16
C PHE A 381 -0.75 -0.60 -11.83
N GLY A 382 -0.86 -1.80 -12.40
CA GLY A 382 -2.14 -2.35 -12.89
C GLY A 382 -3.23 -2.40 -11.83
N HIS A 383 -2.89 -2.85 -10.61
CA HIS A 383 -3.77 -2.79 -9.45
C HIS A 383 -4.28 -1.38 -9.18
N GLN A 384 -3.40 -0.39 -9.22
CA GLN A 384 -3.80 1.00 -9.00
C GLN A 384 -4.64 1.59 -10.13
N ILE A 385 -4.48 1.15 -11.38
CA ILE A 385 -5.38 1.52 -12.48
C ILE A 385 -6.78 0.95 -12.22
N GLY A 386 -6.87 -0.32 -11.78
CA GLY A 386 -8.14 -0.92 -11.41
C GLY A 386 -8.81 -0.17 -10.26
N ALA A 387 -8.04 0.17 -9.22
CA ALA A 387 -8.53 0.95 -8.10
C ALA A 387 -9.07 2.33 -8.54
N ALA A 388 -8.34 3.03 -9.42
CA ALA A 388 -8.77 4.31 -9.96
C ALA A 388 -10.09 4.18 -10.75
N LEU A 389 -10.17 3.20 -11.66
CA LEU A 389 -11.35 3.00 -12.50
C LEU A 389 -12.59 2.66 -11.66
N ALA A 390 -12.45 1.78 -10.66
CA ALA A 390 -13.57 1.41 -9.81
C ALA A 390 -13.96 2.50 -8.81
N ALA A 391 -12.99 3.27 -8.27
CA ALA A 391 -13.30 4.42 -7.43
C ALA A 391 -14.15 5.44 -8.19
N TRP A 392 -13.72 5.85 -9.38
CA TRP A 392 -14.52 6.72 -10.23
C TRP A 392 -15.83 6.07 -10.68
N GLY A 393 -15.78 4.82 -11.15
CA GLY A 393 -16.94 4.10 -11.69
C GLY A 393 -18.04 3.87 -10.66
N ALA A 394 -17.69 3.55 -9.40
CA ALA A 394 -18.65 3.44 -8.31
C ALA A 394 -19.26 4.81 -7.96
N GLY A 395 -18.47 5.88 -7.99
CA GLY A 395 -18.98 7.24 -7.90
C GLY A 395 -19.96 7.56 -9.02
N LEU A 396 -19.64 7.20 -10.27
CA LEU A 396 -20.51 7.37 -11.42
C LEU A 396 -21.83 6.59 -11.26
N THR A 397 -21.80 5.36 -10.74
CA THR A 397 -23.04 4.62 -10.45
C THR A 397 -23.91 5.35 -9.44
N ARG A 398 -23.30 5.95 -8.41
CA ARG A 398 -24.03 6.76 -7.42
C ARG A 398 -24.64 8.01 -8.06
N SER A 399 -23.91 8.71 -8.90
CA SER A 399 -24.38 9.92 -9.58
C SER A 399 -25.53 9.64 -10.54
N LEU A 400 -25.45 8.57 -11.34
CA LEU A 400 -26.43 8.27 -12.38
C LEU A 400 -27.65 7.51 -11.86
N TYR A 401 -27.47 6.63 -10.88
CA TYR A 401 -28.53 5.72 -10.42
C TYR A 401 -28.91 5.92 -8.97
N ALA A 402 -28.31 6.88 -8.26
CA ALA A 402 -28.46 7.06 -6.83
C ALA A 402 -28.14 5.79 -6.02
N THR A 403 -27.25 4.92 -6.51
CA THR A 403 -26.85 3.71 -5.80
C THR A 403 -25.47 3.22 -6.24
N TYR A 404 -24.75 2.54 -5.34
CA TYR A 404 -23.46 1.90 -5.63
C TYR A 404 -23.59 0.43 -6.07
N LEU A 405 -24.78 -0.16 -5.97
CA LEU A 405 -24.99 -1.61 -6.17
C LEU A 405 -24.52 -2.12 -7.56
N PRO A 406 -24.71 -1.40 -8.68
CA PRO A 406 -24.18 -1.85 -9.97
C PRO A 406 -22.66 -2.06 -9.96
N ALA A 407 -21.90 -1.23 -9.23
CA ALA A 407 -20.47 -1.39 -9.10
C ALA A 407 -20.08 -2.67 -8.34
N PHE A 408 -20.86 -3.06 -7.32
CA PHE A 408 -20.67 -4.33 -6.61
C PHE A 408 -20.94 -5.54 -7.50
N TYR A 409 -22.02 -5.52 -8.28
CA TYR A 409 -22.33 -6.61 -9.21
C TYR A 409 -21.25 -6.77 -10.28
N ILE A 410 -20.82 -5.66 -10.91
CA ILE A 410 -19.74 -5.68 -11.91
C ILE A 410 -18.45 -6.20 -11.28
N ALA A 411 -18.07 -5.68 -10.11
CA ALA A 411 -16.87 -6.10 -9.38
C ALA A 411 -16.90 -7.60 -9.03
N GLY A 412 -18.05 -8.10 -8.60
CA GLY A 412 -18.28 -9.51 -8.33
C GLY A 412 -18.08 -10.40 -9.56
N LEU A 413 -18.71 -10.03 -10.69
CA LEU A 413 -18.60 -10.78 -11.95
C LEU A 413 -17.17 -10.80 -12.51
N ILE A 414 -16.48 -9.65 -12.53
CA ILE A 414 -15.10 -9.60 -13.03
C ILE A 414 -14.14 -10.40 -12.13
N CYS A 415 -14.42 -10.51 -10.82
CA CYS A 415 -13.68 -11.40 -9.93
C CYS A 415 -13.85 -12.88 -10.31
N LEU A 416 -15.06 -13.33 -10.66
CA LEU A 416 -15.27 -14.70 -11.14
C LEU A 416 -14.54 -14.97 -12.47
N ILE A 417 -14.50 -13.97 -13.35
CA ILE A 417 -13.72 -14.05 -14.60
C ILE A 417 -12.22 -14.15 -14.28
N ALA A 418 -11.69 -13.33 -13.36
CA ALA A 418 -10.31 -13.41 -12.90
C ALA A 418 -9.97 -14.79 -12.34
N ALA A 419 -10.85 -15.37 -11.52
CA ALA A 419 -10.65 -16.69 -10.93
C ALA A 419 -10.37 -17.74 -12.01
N ILE A 420 -11.17 -17.75 -13.09
CA ILE A 420 -11.01 -18.68 -14.21
C ILE A 420 -9.77 -18.33 -15.04
N ALA A 421 -9.54 -17.05 -15.33
CA ALA A 421 -8.44 -16.58 -16.18
C ALA A 421 -7.05 -16.96 -15.65
N VAL A 422 -6.89 -17.12 -14.32
CA VAL A 422 -5.63 -17.54 -13.70
C VAL A 422 -5.15 -18.90 -14.24
N PHE A 423 -6.03 -19.80 -14.66
CA PHE A 423 -5.63 -21.11 -15.19
C PHE A 423 -4.99 -21.04 -16.59
N ALA A 424 -5.12 -19.90 -17.29
CA ALA A 424 -4.39 -19.67 -18.53
C ALA A 424 -2.88 -19.44 -18.29
N ILE A 425 -2.44 -19.28 -17.04
CA ILE A 425 -1.02 -19.26 -16.69
C ILE A 425 -0.44 -20.66 -16.89
N GLN A 426 0.42 -20.77 -17.89
CA GLN A 426 1.17 -22.00 -18.18
C GLN A 426 1.99 -22.43 -16.96
N LYS A 427 1.90 -23.71 -16.62
CA LYS A 427 2.69 -24.29 -15.53
C LYS A 427 4.15 -24.28 -15.95
N THR A 428 4.98 -23.49 -15.28
CA THR A 428 6.43 -23.59 -15.47
C THR A 428 6.88 -24.81 -14.70
N ASN A 429 7.18 -25.91 -15.39
CA ASN A 429 7.77 -27.09 -14.74
C ASN A 429 9.18 -26.70 -14.27
N LEU A 430 9.29 -26.25 -13.03
CA LEU A 430 10.58 -26.13 -12.37
C LEU A 430 11.19 -27.52 -12.28
N ILE A 431 12.38 -27.66 -12.85
CA ILE A 431 13.24 -28.85 -12.74
C ILE A 431 13.26 -29.26 -11.27
N GLN A 432 12.90 -30.52 -11.00
CA GLN A 432 12.90 -31.11 -9.66
C GLN A 432 14.19 -30.75 -8.93
N LYS A 433 14.08 -30.12 -7.75
CA LYS A 433 15.20 -30.08 -6.80
C LYS A 433 15.68 -31.51 -6.59
N PRO A 434 16.99 -31.80 -6.61
CA PRO A 434 17.49 -33.13 -6.26
C PRO A 434 16.95 -33.46 -4.87
N LYS A 435 16.37 -34.66 -4.71
CA LYS A 435 16.10 -35.21 -3.39
C LYS A 435 17.44 -35.18 -2.64
N MET A 436 17.54 -34.37 -1.59
CA MET A 436 18.62 -34.54 -0.64
C MET A 436 18.39 -35.91 0.00
N ALA A 437 19.30 -36.84 -0.29
CA ALA A 437 19.38 -38.15 0.32
C ALA A 437 19.85 -38.03 1.77
#